data_AF-A0A524IWK9-F1
#
_entry.id   AF-A0A524IWK9-F1
#
_cell.length_a   1.000
_cell.length_b   1.000
_cell.length_c   1.000
_cell.angle_alpha   90.00
_cell.angle_beta   90.00
_cell.angle_gamma   90.00
#
_symmetry.space_group_name_H-M   'P 1'
#
loop_
_entity.id
_entity.type
_entity.pdbx_description
1 polymer ?
#
loop_
_entity_poly.entity_id
_entity_poly.type
_entity_poly.pdbx_seq_one_letter_code
_entity_poly.pdbx_strand_id
1 'polypeptide(L)'
;MPKPSMNSSSGANLRDQRGAALMIVLVVLVGLTVLGAAGLTMTSVEIRHSENVEASTEAFYAADAGLQEYMGSTADGTAPDTFTVGSSTVIVTPTLVSNLAGGQPMYHVRSVATHTAGAGVTTSRAVRALSVYVTPTSSPLTVKASIASGAGLHKNGGSGTISGFDDTDGSDSRCPEGPGADLAGLALPPGGYEQNGGSSVPQGDPDIDESMDAQTLMEDTGIDWEGLTEDPPADYTVPPDDWPDFGALPDDEWPVIFVEGDIDLGNTKDGRGTIIVTGDVTFTGAFDWEGVIMVGGNMEANGNNSIEGAVITGLDILLGESVDESDLGSGTKTFQYNSCYVQRAAEHITANLSGMALVPGSWSEEI
;
A
#
# COMPACT_ATOMS: atom_id res chain seq x y z
N MET A 1 -47.67 80.15 -95.08
CA MET A 1 -46.88 80.82 -94.03
C MET A 1 -47.36 80.30 -92.68
N PRO A 2 -46.55 80.12 -91.62
CA PRO A 2 -45.18 79.61 -91.47
C PRO A 2 -45.08 78.39 -90.49
N LYS A 3 -43.87 77.80 -90.44
CA LYS A 3 -43.18 76.91 -89.45
C LYS A 3 -43.41 77.30 -87.95
N PRO A 4 -42.79 76.63 -86.93
CA PRO A 4 -42.64 75.20 -86.50
C PRO A 4 -42.81 75.04 -84.95
N SER A 5 -42.61 73.84 -84.34
CA SER A 5 -41.70 73.62 -83.18
C SER A 5 -41.82 72.24 -82.47
N MET A 6 -40.66 71.58 -82.39
CA MET A 6 -40.01 70.96 -81.21
C MET A 6 -40.58 69.73 -80.48
N ASN A 7 -39.71 68.70 -80.48
CA ASN A 7 -39.29 67.75 -79.44
C ASN A 7 -40.28 67.28 -78.36
N SER A 8 -40.43 65.95 -78.30
CA SER A 8 -40.63 65.22 -77.04
C SER A 8 -39.69 64.02 -77.00
N SER A 9 -38.86 64.01 -75.96
CA SER A 9 -37.93 62.96 -75.54
C SER A 9 -38.62 61.61 -75.35
N SER A 10 -38.06 60.55 -75.95
CA SER A 10 -38.44 59.16 -75.66
C SER A 10 -37.98 58.75 -74.27
N GLY A 11 -38.91 58.71 -73.32
CA GLY A 11 -38.72 58.05 -72.03
C GLY A 11 -38.65 56.54 -72.23
N ALA A 12 -37.53 55.93 -71.86
CA ALA A 12 -37.35 54.49 -71.89
C ALA A 12 -38.31 53.81 -70.90
N ASN A 13 -38.99 52.77 -71.39
CA ASN A 13 -39.95 51.92 -70.68
C ASN A 13 -39.34 51.27 -69.42
N LEU A 14 -39.79 51.70 -68.24
CA LEU A 14 -39.50 51.05 -66.94
C LEU A 14 -40.72 50.29 -66.38
N ARG A 15 -41.59 49.75 -67.24
CA ARG A 15 -42.89 49.23 -66.80
C ARG A 15 -43.05 47.70 -66.72
N ASP A 16 -42.01 46.91 -66.93
CA ASP A 16 -42.14 45.44 -66.97
C ASP A 16 -41.03 44.64 -66.24
N GLN A 17 -40.49 45.17 -65.14
CA GLN A 17 -39.51 44.44 -64.29
C GLN A 17 -40.08 43.95 -62.95
N ARG A 18 -41.35 44.27 -62.64
CA ARG A 18 -41.95 43.94 -61.33
C ARG A 18 -42.24 42.45 -61.13
N GLY A 19 -42.56 41.71 -62.20
CA GLY A 19 -42.83 40.26 -62.12
C GLY A 19 -41.55 39.40 -62.04
N ALA A 20 -40.53 39.74 -62.83
CA ALA A 20 -39.24 39.05 -62.80
C ALA A 20 -38.47 39.29 -61.48
N ALA A 21 -38.55 40.51 -60.93
CA ALA A 21 -37.93 40.83 -59.64
C ALA A 21 -38.49 39.97 -58.49
N LEU A 22 -39.81 39.76 -58.45
CA LEU A 22 -40.44 38.91 -57.42
C LEU A 22 -39.94 37.46 -57.52
N MET A 23 -39.87 36.91 -58.73
CA MET A 23 -39.40 35.53 -58.95
C MET A 23 -37.92 35.35 -58.56
N ILE A 24 -37.06 36.31 -58.90
CA ILE A 24 -35.64 36.29 -58.51
C ILE A 24 -35.51 36.38 -56.98
N VAL A 25 -36.25 37.28 -56.34
CA VAL A 25 -36.26 37.43 -54.87
C VAL A 25 -36.72 36.13 -54.20
N LEU A 26 -37.75 35.47 -54.73
CA LEU A 26 -38.29 34.24 -54.16
C LEU A 26 -37.30 33.07 -54.30
N VAL A 27 -36.63 32.93 -55.45
CA VAL A 27 -35.57 31.93 -55.64
C VAL A 27 -34.38 32.19 -54.71
N VAL A 28 -33.97 33.46 -54.57
CA VAL A 28 -32.89 33.84 -53.65
C VAL A 28 -33.28 33.55 -52.19
N LEU A 29 -34.51 33.87 -51.78
CA LEU A 29 -35.01 33.59 -50.44
C LEU A 29 -35.04 32.08 -50.16
N VAL A 30 -35.55 31.27 -51.10
CA VAL A 30 -35.54 29.81 -50.97
C VAL A 30 -34.10 29.29 -50.87
N GLY A 31 -33.19 29.77 -51.71
CA GLY A 31 -31.77 29.42 -51.65
C GLY A 31 -31.13 29.76 -50.29
N LEU A 32 -31.39 30.96 -49.77
CA LEU A 32 -30.91 31.39 -48.45
C LEU A 32 -31.51 30.56 -47.31
N THR A 33 -32.79 30.18 -47.39
CA THR A 33 -33.41 29.32 -46.38
C THR A 33 -32.83 27.91 -46.36
N VAL A 34 -32.53 27.33 -47.53
CA VAL A 34 -31.89 26.01 -47.62
C VAL A 34 -30.46 26.06 -47.06
N LEU A 35 -29.70 27.10 -47.39
CA LEU A 35 -28.35 27.31 -46.84
C LEU A 35 -28.37 27.54 -45.33
N GLY A 36 -29.32 28.33 -44.82
CA GLY A 36 -29.50 28.57 -43.39
C GLY A 36 -29.88 27.29 -42.63
N ALA A 37 -30.79 26.48 -43.18
CA ALA A 37 -31.15 25.19 -42.60
C ALA A 37 -29.97 24.21 -42.56
N ALA A 38 -29.19 24.13 -43.65
CA ALA A 38 -27.98 23.31 -43.71
C ALA A 38 -26.94 23.74 -42.65
N GLY A 39 -26.73 25.06 -42.50
CA GLY A 39 -25.82 25.61 -41.48
C GLY A 39 -26.23 25.24 -40.06
N LEU A 40 -27.51 25.37 -39.71
CA LEU A 40 -28.02 24.97 -38.38
C LEU A 40 -27.85 23.48 -38.11
N THR A 41 -28.10 22.62 -39.12
CA THR A 41 -27.87 21.18 -38.96
C THR A 41 -26.40 20.85 -38.76
N MET A 42 -25.49 21.49 -39.50
CA MET A 42 -24.05 21.30 -39.35
C MET A 42 -23.57 21.70 -37.94
N THR A 43 -24.01 22.85 -37.43
CA THR A 43 -23.69 23.27 -36.05
C THR A 43 -24.24 22.30 -35.01
N SER A 44 -25.47 21.79 -35.19
CA SER A 44 -26.02 20.80 -34.26
C SER A 44 -25.25 19.47 -34.25
N VAL A 45 -24.68 19.08 -35.40
CA VAL A 45 -23.82 17.90 -35.53
C VAL A 45 -22.46 18.15 -34.86
N GLU A 46 -21.86 19.32 -35.06
CA GLU A 46 -20.60 19.70 -34.41
C GLU A 46 -20.72 19.74 -32.90
N ILE A 47 -21.82 20.30 -32.36
CA ILE A 47 -22.07 20.33 -30.91
C ILE A 47 -22.17 18.89 -30.37
N ARG A 48 -23.00 18.04 -31.01
CA ARG A 48 -23.14 16.63 -30.59
C ARG A 48 -21.84 15.85 -30.71
N HIS A 49 -21.03 16.15 -31.72
CA HIS A 49 -19.71 15.54 -31.86
C HIS A 49 -18.79 15.97 -30.72
N SER A 50 -18.76 17.26 -30.38
CA SER A 50 -17.99 17.77 -29.24
C SER A 50 -18.42 17.13 -27.92
N GLU A 51 -19.73 17.08 -27.65
CA GLU A 51 -20.29 16.45 -26.45
C GLU A 51 -19.94 14.96 -26.39
N ASN A 52 -20.00 14.24 -27.51
CA ASN A 52 -19.63 12.83 -27.56
C ASN A 52 -18.13 12.60 -27.34
N VAL A 53 -17.28 13.48 -27.87
CA VAL A 53 -15.82 13.41 -27.66
C VAL A 53 -15.49 13.68 -26.19
N GLU A 54 -16.10 14.70 -25.59
CA GLU A 54 -15.93 15.04 -24.17
C GLU A 54 -16.40 13.89 -23.27
N ALA A 55 -17.63 13.40 -23.45
CA ALA A 55 -18.17 12.27 -22.69
C ALA A 55 -17.33 10.98 -22.87
N SER A 56 -16.79 10.76 -24.07
CA SER A 56 -15.85 9.67 -24.35
C SER A 56 -14.56 9.82 -23.56
N THR A 57 -13.97 11.02 -23.54
CA THR A 57 -12.74 11.31 -22.82
C THR A 57 -12.93 11.18 -21.31
N GLU A 58 -14.05 11.68 -20.76
CA GLU A 58 -14.38 11.53 -19.35
C GLU A 58 -14.61 10.08 -18.95
N ALA A 59 -15.35 9.31 -19.75
CA ALA A 59 -15.52 7.87 -19.51
C ALA A 59 -14.17 7.14 -19.57
N PHE A 60 -13.28 7.48 -20.51
CA PHE A 60 -11.97 6.84 -20.60
C PHE A 60 -11.13 7.08 -19.32
N TYR A 61 -10.98 8.34 -18.90
CA TYR A 61 -10.20 8.65 -17.71
C TYR A 61 -10.84 8.11 -16.43
N ALA A 62 -12.18 8.07 -16.36
CA ALA A 62 -12.86 7.43 -15.24
C ALA A 62 -12.62 5.91 -15.20
N ALA A 63 -12.56 5.23 -16.35
CA ALA A 63 -12.27 3.81 -16.41
C ALA A 63 -10.83 3.54 -15.94
N ASP A 64 -9.86 4.36 -16.37
CA ASP A 64 -8.47 4.24 -15.92
C ASP A 64 -8.32 4.52 -14.42
N ALA A 65 -8.96 5.57 -13.90
CA ALA A 65 -8.95 5.88 -12.48
C ALA A 65 -9.59 4.76 -11.65
N GLY A 66 -10.73 4.20 -12.08
CA GLY A 66 -11.33 3.07 -11.36
C GLY A 66 -10.48 1.81 -11.40
N LEU A 67 -9.70 1.58 -12.47
CA LEU A 67 -8.73 0.49 -12.49
C LEU A 67 -7.64 0.71 -11.43
N GLN A 68 -7.11 1.93 -11.31
CA GLN A 68 -6.09 2.27 -10.32
C GLN A 68 -6.63 2.19 -8.89
N GLU A 69 -7.83 2.72 -8.64
CA GLU A 69 -8.50 2.66 -7.34
C GLU A 69 -8.69 1.20 -6.91
N TYR A 70 -9.18 0.34 -7.80
CA TYR A 70 -9.37 -1.09 -7.53
C TYR A 70 -8.06 -1.83 -7.20
N MET A 71 -6.91 -1.39 -7.73
CA MET A 71 -5.61 -1.95 -7.33
C MET A 71 -5.21 -1.52 -5.91
N GLY A 72 -5.57 -0.30 -5.50
CA GLY A 72 -5.21 0.25 -4.19
C GLY A 72 -6.18 -0.11 -3.07
N SER A 73 -7.46 -0.37 -3.38
CA SER A 73 -8.51 -0.57 -2.38
C SER A 73 -8.88 -2.03 -2.14
N THR A 74 -8.60 -2.94 -3.08
CA THR A 74 -9.02 -4.34 -3.00
C THR A 74 -7.83 -5.24 -2.72
N ALA A 75 -7.87 -5.91 -1.56
CA ALA A 75 -6.78 -6.78 -1.11
C ALA A 75 -6.53 -7.96 -2.06
N ASP A 76 -7.55 -8.76 -2.38
CA ASP A 76 -7.35 -10.09 -3.02
C ASP A 76 -7.76 -10.17 -4.51
N GLY A 77 -8.37 -9.12 -5.05
CA GLY A 77 -8.82 -9.07 -6.43
C GLY A 77 -9.92 -10.08 -6.80
N THR A 78 -10.66 -10.64 -5.83
CA THR A 78 -11.59 -11.75 -6.11
C THR A 78 -13.01 -11.32 -6.51
N ALA A 79 -13.42 -10.11 -6.13
CA ALA A 79 -14.79 -9.63 -6.30
C ALA A 79 -14.84 -8.34 -7.14
N PRO A 80 -15.89 -8.16 -7.97
CA PRO A 80 -16.12 -6.88 -8.64
C PRO A 80 -16.38 -5.75 -7.64
N ASP A 81 -15.98 -4.54 -7.99
CA ASP A 81 -16.25 -3.33 -7.21
C ASP A 81 -16.79 -2.20 -8.09
N THR A 82 -17.47 -1.24 -7.48
CA THR A 82 -18.08 -0.09 -8.14
C THR A 82 -17.60 1.21 -7.53
N PHE A 83 -17.00 2.05 -8.36
CA PHE A 83 -16.48 3.36 -7.99
C PHE A 83 -17.28 4.48 -8.63
N THR A 84 -17.22 5.65 -8.01
CA THR A 84 -17.73 6.90 -8.60
C THR A 84 -16.54 7.83 -8.84
N VAL A 85 -16.25 8.12 -10.11
CA VAL A 85 -15.17 9.03 -10.50
C VAL A 85 -15.79 10.23 -11.19
N GLY A 86 -15.85 11.36 -10.47
CA GLY A 86 -16.59 12.53 -10.92
C GLY A 86 -18.09 12.21 -11.07
N SER A 87 -18.62 12.37 -12.29
CA SER A 87 -20.01 12.06 -12.66
C SER A 87 -20.18 10.68 -13.31
N SER A 88 -19.08 9.92 -13.46
CA SER A 88 -19.06 8.62 -14.10
C SER A 88 -19.18 7.50 -13.06
N THR A 89 -19.96 6.47 -13.38
CA THR A 89 -19.98 5.22 -12.62
C THR A 89 -19.01 4.23 -13.25
N VAL A 90 -18.14 3.64 -12.44
CA VAL A 90 -17.10 2.71 -12.90
C VAL A 90 -17.33 1.35 -12.26
N ILE A 91 -17.41 0.31 -13.07
CA ILE A 91 -17.53 -1.08 -12.59
C ILE A 91 -16.25 -1.79 -12.97
N VAL A 92 -15.55 -2.30 -11.95
CA VAL A 92 -14.31 -3.07 -12.13
C VAL A 92 -14.61 -4.54 -11.87
N THR A 93 -14.19 -5.40 -12.78
CA THR A 93 -14.46 -6.84 -12.73
C THR A 93 -13.16 -7.61 -12.91
N PRO A 94 -12.67 -8.29 -11.87
CA PRO A 94 -11.57 -9.23 -12.00
C PRO A 94 -12.04 -10.54 -12.63
N THR A 95 -11.17 -11.20 -13.38
CA THR A 95 -11.39 -12.56 -13.89
C THR A 95 -10.10 -13.36 -13.71
N LEU A 96 -10.14 -14.44 -12.93
CA LEU A 96 -8.98 -15.30 -12.74
C LEU A 96 -8.54 -15.89 -14.09
N VAL A 97 -7.26 -15.67 -14.45
CA VAL A 97 -6.66 -16.18 -15.69
C VAL A 97 -5.94 -17.49 -15.41
N SER A 98 -5.06 -17.49 -14.41
CA SER A 98 -4.25 -18.64 -14.02
C SER A 98 -3.63 -18.42 -12.63
N ASN A 99 -3.03 -19.48 -12.07
CA ASN A 99 -2.12 -19.36 -10.94
C ASN A 99 -0.68 -19.45 -11.47
N LEU A 100 0.18 -18.52 -11.06
CA LEU A 100 1.60 -18.52 -11.38
C LEU A 100 2.35 -19.59 -10.59
N ALA A 101 3.59 -19.86 -10.99
CA ALA A 101 4.50 -20.66 -10.18
C ALA A 101 4.68 -19.99 -8.81
N GLY A 102 4.41 -20.72 -7.72
CA GLY A 102 4.31 -20.16 -6.37
C GLY A 102 2.87 -19.97 -5.87
N GLY A 103 1.85 -20.28 -6.68
CA GLY A 103 0.44 -20.29 -6.26
C GLY A 103 -0.28 -18.93 -6.34
N GLN A 104 0.44 -17.86 -6.70
CA GLN A 104 -0.13 -16.51 -6.83
C GLN A 104 -1.17 -16.43 -7.96
N PRO A 105 -2.40 -15.97 -7.70
CA PRO A 105 -3.42 -15.84 -8.73
C PRO A 105 -3.15 -14.61 -9.61
N MET A 106 -3.24 -14.81 -10.92
CA MET A 106 -3.21 -13.76 -11.93
C MET A 106 -4.62 -13.48 -12.40
N TYR A 107 -5.03 -12.21 -12.35
CA TYR A 107 -6.33 -11.74 -12.80
C TYR A 107 -6.20 -10.90 -14.06
N HIS A 108 -7.22 -10.99 -14.90
CA HIS A 108 -7.53 -10.01 -15.91
C HIS A 108 -8.55 -9.05 -15.32
N VAL A 109 -8.16 -7.80 -15.10
CA VAL A 109 -9.02 -6.80 -14.48
C VAL A 109 -9.54 -5.86 -15.54
N ARG A 110 -10.86 -5.80 -15.65
CA ARG A 110 -11.57 -4.97 -16.61
C ARG A 110 -12.31 -3.85 -15.88
N SER A 111 -12.01 -2.61 -16.21
CA SER A 111 -12.69 -1.43 -15.67
C SER A 111 -13.57 -0.80 -16.76
N VAL A 112 -14.86 -0.65 -16.49
CA VAL A 112 -15.83 -0.05 -17.42
C VAL A 112 -16.44 1.19 -16.77
N ALA A 113 -16.15 2.34 -17.33
CA ALA A 113 -16.82 3.57 -16.92
C ALA A 113 -17.97 3.91 -17.86
N THR A 114 -19.04 4.41 -17.26
CA THR A 114 -20.23 4.88 -17.94
C THR A 114 -20.47 6.33 -17.54
N HIS A 115 -20.45 7.22 -18.53
CA HIS A 115 -20.71 8.64 -18.37
C HIS A 115 -22.02 9.01 -19.07
N THR A 116 -22.86 9.83 -18.43
CA THR A 116 -24.11 10.32 -19.03
C THR A 116 -24.06 11.82 -19.17
N ALA A 117 -23.99 12.30 -20.42
CA ALA A 117 -24.00 13.71 -20.75
C ALA A 117 -25.38 14.35 -20.51
N GLY A 118 -25.45 15.68 -20.40
CA GLY A 118 -26.67 16.44 -20.07
C GLY A 118 -27.87 16.23 -20.99
N ALA A 119 -27.68 15.70 -22.20
CA ALA A 119 -28.75 15.32 -23.13
C ALA A 119 -29.30 13.89 -22.92
N GLY A 120 -28.85 13.18 -21.87
CA GLY A 120 -29.22 11.78 -21.60
C GLY A 120 -28.48 10.77 -22.48
N VAL A 121 -27.43 11.19 -23.18
CA VAL A 121 -26.59 10.30 -23.99
C VAL A 121 -25.58 9.64 -23.06
N THR A 122 -25.60 8.31 -23.03
CA THR A 122 -24.67 7.51 -22.25
C THR A 122 -23.53 7.01 -23.13
N THR A 123 -22.30 7.30 -22.72
CA THR A 123 -21.07 6.82 -23.34
C THR A 123 -20.35 5.91 -22.37
N SER A 124 -19.86 4.77 -22.85
CA SER A 124 -19.05 3.85 -22.05
C SER A 124 -17.67 3.66 -22.68
N ARG A 125 -16.67 3.53 -21.82
CA ARG A 125 -15.29 3.18 -22.18
C ARG A 125 -14.81 2.10 -21.24
N ALA A 126 -13.96 1.21 -21.75
CA ALA A 126 -13.42 0.12 -20.98
C ALA A 126 -11.90 0.06 -21.17
N VAL A 127 -11.20 -0.13 -20.06
CA VAL A 127 -9.77 -0.42 -20.04
C VAL A 127 -9.56 -1.77 -19.35
N ARG A 128 -8.45 -2.41 -19.67
CA ARG A 128 -8.06 -3.68 -19.06
C ARG A 128 -6.58 -3.74 -18.78
N ALA A 129 -6.23 -4.51 -17.77
CA ALA A 129 -4.85 -4.88 -17.50
C ALA A 129 -4.81 -6.27 -16.85
N LEU A 130 -3.63 -6.88 -16.86
CA LEU A 130 -3.35 -8.03 -16.02
C LEU A 130 -2.88 -7.54 -14.66
N SER A 131 -3.36 -8.16 -13.59
CA SER A 131 -2.83 -8.00 -12.24
C SER A 131 -2.43 -9.35 -11.66
N VAL A 132 -1.50 -9.33 -10.73
CA VAL A 132 -1.13 -10.49 -9.92
C VAL A 132 -1.45 -10.12 -8.48
N TYR A 133 -2.15 -11.00 -7.77
CA TYR A 133 -2.24 -10.88 -6.33
C TYR A 133 -0.92 -11.37 -5.74
N VAL A 134 -0.15 -10.43 -5.22
CA VAL A 134 1.12 -10.71 -4.58
C VAL A 134 0.82 -10.87 -3.11
N THR A 135 0.79 -12.11 -2.63
CA THR A 135 1.07 -12.36 -1.22
C THR A 135 2.58 -12.42 -1.07
N PRO A 136 3.19 -11.73 -0.11
CA PRO A 136 4.57 -11.99 0.26
C PRO A 136 4.68 -13.49 0.60
N THR A 137 5.48 -14.21 -0.18
CA THR A 137 5.65 -15.68 -0.08
C THR A 137 6.59 -16.09 1.06
N SER A 138 7.05 -15.12 1.83
CA SER A 138 7.84 -15.26 3.04
C SER A 138 7.61 -14.01 3.88
N SER A 139 7.60 -14.16 5.19
CA SER A 139 7.81 -13.01 6.07
C SER A 139 9.08 -12.28 5.60
N PRO A 140 9.07 -10.96 5.32
CA PRO A 140 10.26 -10.18 5.00
C PRO A 140 11.22 -10.17 6.20
N LEU A 141 10.70 -10.49 7.39
CA LEU A 141 11.47 -10.64 8.60
C LEU A 141 12.18 -11.99 8.63
N THR A 142 13.49 -11.95 8.43
CA THR A 142 14.40 -13.06 8.69
C THR A 142 15.06 -12.89 10.04
N VAL A 143 14.51 -13.54 11.06
CA VAL A 143 15.11 -13.56 12.40
C VAL A 143 16.44 -14.33 12.37
N LYS A 144 17.50 -13.75 12.94
CA LYS A 144 18.85 -14.34 12.99
C LYS A 144 19.17 -15.01 14.32
N ALA A 145 18.52 -14.59 15.38
CA ALA A 145 18.76 -15.04 16.74
C ALA A 145 17.57 -14.72 17.65
N SER A 146 17.60 -15.20 18.90
CA SER A 146 16.63 -14.74 19.92
C SER A 146 16.74 -13.22 20.15
N ILE A 147 17.95 -12.68 20.07
CA ILE A 147 18.23 -11.24 20.00
C ILE A 147 19.25 -10.99 18.89
N ALA A 148 18.87 -10.18 17.90
CA ALA A 148 19.81 -9.58 16.95
C ALA A 148 20.02 -8.10 17.32
N SER A 149 21.25 -7.66 17.55
CA SER A 149 21.53 -6.25 17.81
C SER A 149 22.64 -5.73 16.92
N GLY A 150 22.36 -4.64 16.21
CA GLY A 150 23.34 -3.96 15.37
C GLY A 150 24.44 -3.22 16.15
N ALA A 151 24.19 -2.87 17.42
CA ALA A 151 25.08 -2.04 18.23
C ALA A 151 25.87 -2.79 19.32
N GLY A 152 25.62 -4.10 19.47
CA GLY A 152 26.18 -4.91 20.56
C GLY A 152 25.19 -5.13 21.71
N LEU A 153 25.64 -5.85 22.71
CA LEU A 153 24.83 -6.25 23.85
C LEU A 153 25.71 -6.50 25.09
N HIS A 154 25.43 -5.76 26.15
CA HIS A 154 26.03 -5.93 27.45
C HIS A 154 25.11 -6.74 28.39
N LYS A 155 25.67 -7.67 29.16
CA LYS A 155 24.95 -8.43 30.20
C LYS A 155 25.74 -8.49 31.50
N ASN A 156 25.09 -8.18 32.62
CA ASN A 156 25.67 -8.37 33.95
C ASN A 156 25.18 -9.68 34.60
N GLY A 157 26.11 -10.58 34.92
CA GLY A 157 25.87 -11.87 35.58
C GLY A 157 25.32 -12.96 34.65
N GLY A 158 25.48 -14.21 35.08
CA GLY A 158 25.11 -15.42 34.30
C GLY A 158 23.73 -15.99 34.61
N SER A 159 22.78 -15.16 35.06
CA SER A 159 21.40 -15.59 35.34
C SER A 159 20.47 -15.21 34.19
N GLY A 160 19.48 -16.06 33.94
CA GLY A 160 18.55 -15.90 32.81
C GLY A 160 18.80 -16.92 31.70
N THR A 161 18.02 -16.76 30.64
CA THR A 161 18.06 -17.52 29.39
C THR A 161 18.11 -16.51 28.25
N ILE A 162 19.05 -16.71 27.33
CA ILE A 162 19.08 -16.08 26.01
C ILE A 162 19.28 -17.24 25.05
N SER A 163 18.20 -17.73 24.42
CA SER A 163 18.23 -18.99 23.70
C SER A 163 17.60 -18.88 22.32
N GLY A 164 18.38 -19.24 21.30
CA GLY A 164 17.94 -19.42 19.93
C GLY A 164 17.37 -20.81 19.64
N PHE A 165 17.36 -21.72 20.62
CA PHE A 165 16.63 -22.98 20.47
C PHE A 165 15.14 -22.69 20.39
N ASP A 166 14.45 -23.32 19.46
CA ASP A 166 13.04 -23.06 19.29
C ASP A 166 12.21 -23.77 20.38
N ASP A 167 11.56 -22.99 21.24
CA ASP A 167 10.71 -23.49 22.34
C ASP A 167 9.23 -23.53 21.96
N THR A 168 8.92 -23.66 20.67
CA THR A 168 7.54 -23.84 20.23
C THR A 168 6.96 -25.13 20.83
N ASP A 169 5.93 -24.98 21.67
CA ASP A 169 5.15 -26.08 22.22
C ASP A 169 3.92 -26.34 21.35
N GLY A 170 3.90 -27.46 20.62
CA GLY A 170 2.76 -27.89 19.81
C GLY A 170 1.47 -28.19 20.60
N SER A 171 1.47 -27.98 21.93
CA SER A 171 0.27 -27.98 22.76
C SER A 171 -0.44 -26.63 22.85
N ASP A 172 0.19 -25.51 22.44
CA ASP A 172 -0.47 -24.22 22.34
C ASP A 172 -1.45 -24.23 21.15
N SER A 173 -2.72 -23.91 21.42
CA SER A 173 -3.75 -23.81 20.39
C SER A 173 -3.53 -22.66 19.40
N ARG A 174 -2.81 -21.61 19.78
CA ARG A 174 -2.42 -20.47 18.92
C ARG A 174 -1.27 -20.86 17.98
N CYS A 175 -0.44 -21.78 18.46
CA CYS A 175 0.78 -22.25 17.83
C CYS A 175 0.86 -23.79 17.83
N PRO A 176 -0.01 -24.46 17.04
CA PRO A 176 -0.05 -25.92 17.00
C PRO A 176 1.12 -26.53 16.21
N GLU A 177 1.93 -25.68 15.56
CA GLU A 177 3.10 -26.11 14.80
C GLU A 177 4.17 -26.62 15.77
N GLY A 178 4.94 -27.62 15.35
CA GLY A 178 6.09 -28.07 16.14
C GLY A 178 7.26 -27.09 16.03
N PRO A 179 8.31 -27.26 16.83
CA PRO A 179 9.51 -26.43 16.71
C PRO A 179 10.09 -26.52 15.30
N GLY A 180 10.39 -25.35 14.76
CA GLY A 180 11.12 -25.10 13.53
C GLY A 180 12.63 -25.29 13.70
N ALA A 181 13.41 -24.53 12.94
CA ALA A 181 14.86 -24.57 13.02
C ALA A 181 15.36 -23.72 14.19
N ASP A 182 16.33 -24.25 14.92
CA ASP A 182 17.08 -23.49 15.92
C ASP A 182 17.88 -22.37 15.22
N LEU A 183 18.03 -21.25 15.92
CA LEU A 183 18.79 -20.07 15.51
C LEU A 183 19.92 -19.80 16.50
N ALA A 184 20.66 -18.72 16.26
CA ALA A 184 21.66 -18.28 17.20
C ALA A 184 21.04 -17.77 18.50
N GLY A 185 21.75 -17.93 19.62
CA GLY A 185 21.33 -17.28 20.88
C GLY A 185 21.36 -15.76 20.73
N LEU A 186 22.47 -15.24 20.23
CA LEU A 186 22.67 -13.84 19.88
C LEU A 186 23.22 -13.72 18.46
N ALA A 187 22.83 -12.67 17.75
CA ALA A 187 23.49 -12.24 16.51
C ALA A 187 23.93 -10.78 16.65
N LEU A 188 25.23 -10.52 16.56
CA LEU A 188 25.86 -9.22 16.87
C LEU A 188 27.06 -8.97 15.94
N PRO A 189 27.56 -7.73 15.81
CA PRO A 189 28.84 -7.47 15.17
C PRO A 189 30.01 -8.16 15.90
N PRO A 190 31.17 -8.35 15.24
CA PRO A 190 32.38 -8.90 15.87
C PRO A 190 32.78 -8.21 17.18
N GLY A 191 32.80 -8.97 18.27
CA GLY A 191 33.11 -8.47 19.61
C GLY A 191 31.99 -7.64 20.24
N GLY A 192 30.76 -7.76 19.75
CA GLY A 192 29.59 -7.03 20.21
C GLY A 192 28.97 -7.59 21.48
N TYR A 193 29.42 -8.76 21.98
CA TYR A 193 28.92 -9.31 23.24
C TYR A 193 29.89 -9.09 24.41
N GLU A 194 29.44 -8.37 25.44
CA GLU A 194 30.14 -8.29 26.74
C GLU A 194 29.29 -8.93 27.85
N GLN A 195 29.93 -9.79 28.66
CA GLN A 195 29.31 -10.31 29.88
C GLN A 195 30.19 -10.13 31.11
N ASN A 196 29.65 -9.42 32.10
CA ASN A 196 30.30 -9.18 33.38
C ASN A 196 29.84 -10.20 34.44
N GLY A 197 30.62 -11.29 34.55
CA GLY A 197 30.49 -12.33 35.57
C GLY A 197 29.52 -13.46 35.22
N GLY A 198 29.67 -14.61 35.90
CA GLY A 198 28.91 -15.84 35.62
C GLY A 198 29.43 -16.62 34.40
N SER A 199 28.73 -17.69 34.04
CA SER A 199 28.95 -18.42 32.77
C SER A 199 28.23 -17.72 31.62
N SER A 200 28.71 -17.91 30.39
CA SER A 200 28.02 -17.44 29.18
C SER A 200 26.55 -17.85 29.20
N VAL A 201 25.67 -16.87 29.04
CA VAL A 201 24.21 -17.07 29.02
C VAL A 201 23.66 -17.48 27.64
N PRO A 202 24.15 -16.92 26.51
CA PRO A 202 23.64 -17.25 25.18
C PRO A 202 23.76 -18.73 24.85
N GLN A 203 22.71 -19.28 24.25
CA GLN A 203 22.62 -20.67 23.78
C GLN A 203 21.92 -20.72 22.43
N GLY A 204 22.35 -21.59 21.52
CA GLY A 204 21.70 -21.75 20.22
C GLY A 204 22.56 -22.51 19.23
N ASP A 205 22.23 -22.41 17.94
CA ASP A 205 23.05 -22.91 16.84
C ASP A 205 23.43 -21.74 15.89
N PRO A 206 24.55 -21.03 16.14
CA PRO A 206 25.48 -21.13 17.28
C PRO A 206 25.00 -20.37 18.54
N ASP A 207 25.69 -20.52 19.68
CA ASP A 207 25.38 -19.72 20.89
C ASP A 207 25.42 -18.20 20.63
N ILE A 208 26.42 -17.74 19.90
CA ILE A 208 26.61 -16.36 19.46
C ILE A 208 27.11 -16.37 18.02
N ASP A 209 26.40 -15.68 17.13
CA ASP A 209 26.81 -15.40 15.76
C ASP A 209 27.38 -13.98 15.68
N GLU A 210 28.69 -13.90 15.40
CA GLU A 210 29.40 -12.64 15.15
C GLU A 210 30.03 -12.61 13.76
N SER A 211 29.42 -13.29 12.79
CA SER A 211 29.98 -13.48 11.45
C SER A 211 29.82 -12.26 10.52
N MET A 212 28.96 -11.30 10.87
CA MET A 212 28.58 -10.16 10.03
C MET A 212 28.86 -8.83 10.76
N ASP A 213 29.26 -7.79 10.02
CA ASP A 213 29.25 -6.43 10.56
C ASP A 213 27.82 -5.92 10.80
N ALA A 214 27.69 -4.82 11.54
CA ALA A 214 26.40 -4.26 11.95
C ALA A 214 25.45 -3.98 10.79
N GLN A 215 25.95 -3.32 9.74
CA GLN A 215 25.16 -2.98 8.56
C GLN A 215 24.66 -4.25 7.87
N THR A 216 25.57 -5.20 7.61
CA THR A 216 25.24 -6.46 6.93
C THR A 216 24.26 -7.29 7.75
N LEU A 217 24.43 -7.35 9.08
CA LEU A 217 23.53 -8.08 9.97
C LEU A 217 22.11 -7.53 9.90
N MET A 218 21.95 -6.20 9.98
CA MET A 218 20.63 -5.56 9.91
C MET A 218 20.01 -5.71 8.51
N GLU A 219 20.80 -5.56 7.43
CA GLU A 219 20.33 -5.78 6.05
C GLU A 219 19.87 -7.22 5.82
N ASP A 220 20.59 -8.20 6.38
CA ASP A 220 20.29 -9.63 6.22
C ASP A 220 19.00 -10.05 6.97
N THR A 221 18.47 -9.20 7.86
CA THR A 221 17.13 -9.40 8.45
C THR A 221 16.00 -9.20 7.44
N GLY A 222 16.25 -8.52 6.31
CA GLY A 222 15.24 -8.24 5.30
C GLY A 222 14.19 -7.18 5.70
N ILE A 223 14.39 -6.51 6.84
CA ILE A 223 13.50 -5.44 7.32
C ILE A 223 13.71 -4.18 6.48
N ASP A 224 12.64 -3.69 5.85
CA ASP A 224 12.60 -2.35 5.25
C ASP A 224 12.33 -1.30 6.33
N TRP A 225 13.39 -0.95 7.08
CA TRP A 225 13.25 -0.08 8.25
C TRP A 225 12.82 1.34 7.90
N GLU A 226 13.31 1.89 6.78
CA GLU A 226 12.86 3.19 6.27
C GLU A 226 11.35 3.16 5.97
N GLY A 227 10.87 2.14 5.25
CA GLY A 227 9.44 1.98 4.97
C GLY A 227 8.58 1.80 6.23
N LEU A 228 9.03 1.00 7.19
CA LEU A 228 8.30 0.76 8.45
C LEU A 228 8.22 1.98 9.37
N THR A 229 9.15 2.94 9.25
CA THR A 229 9.13 4.17 10.05
C THR A 229 8.35 5.29 9.36
N GLU A 230 8.30 5.32 8.03
CA GLU A 230 7.53 6.31 7.27
C GLU A 230 6.03 5.98 7.15
N ASP A 231 5.69 4.70 6.91
CA ASP A 231 4.31 4.22 6.75
C ASP A 231 4.11 2.87 7.47
N PRO A 232 4.09 2.89 8.83
CA PRO A 232 4.01 1.66 9.61
C PRO A 232 2.68 0.93 9.37
N PRO A 233 2.71 -0.40 9.19
CA PRO A 233 1.50 -1.22 9.08
C PRO A 233 0.86 -1.47 10.46
N ALA A 234 0.65 -0.40 11.24
CA ALA A 234 0.23 -0.48 12.63
C ALA A 234 -1.29 -0.67 12.77
N ASP A 235 -1.69 -1.62 13.61
CA ASP A 235 -3.05 -1.71 14.12
C ASP A 235 -3.30 -0.70 15.24
N TYR A 236 -2.24 -0.35 15.99
CA TYR A 236 -2.25 0.63 17.08
C TYR A 236 -1.03 1.54 17.00
N THR A 237 -1.24 2.85 17.08
CA THR A 237 -0.16 3.85 17.14
C THR A 237 -0.15 4.52 18.52
N VAL A 238 0.86 4.20 19.32
CA VAL A 238 0.94 4.60 20.73
C VAL A 238 2.05 5.63 20.92
N PRO A 239 1.74 6.90 21.27
CA PRO A 239 0.43 7.57 21.32
C PRO A 239 -0.12 7.97 19.92
N PRO A 240 -1.42 8.29 19.76
CA PRO A 240 -2.40 8.61 20.80
C PRO A 240 -3.23 7.42 21.30
N ASP A 241 -3.10 6.25 20.70
CA ASP A 241 -3.87 5.09 21.12
C ASP A 241 -3.41 4.61 22.51
N ASP A 242 -4.35 4.02 23.26
CA ASP A 242 -4.01 3.29 24.47
C ASP A 242 -3.35 1.95 24.09
N TRP A 243 -2.57 1.38 25.01
CA TRP A 243 -2.03 0.04 24.82
C TRP A 243 -3.16 -0.99 24.62
N PRO A 244 -3.04 -1.97 23.71
CA PRO A 244 -4.12 -2.91 23.42
C PRO A 244 -4.58 -3.70 24.65
N ASP A 245 -5.89 -3.86 24.81
CA ASP A 245 -6.48 -4.74 25.82
C ASP A 245 -6.50 -6.18 25.28
N PHE A 246 -5.41 -6.91 25.49
CA PHE A 246 -5.26 -8.31 25.07
C PHE A 246 -6.28 -9.27 25.69
N GLY A 247 -6.98 -8.87 26.77
CA GLY A 247 -8.09 -9.64 27.34
C GLY A 247 -9.40 -9.47 26.56
N ALA A 248 -9.51 -8.43 25.73
CA ALA A 248 -10.65 -8.16 24.86
C ALA A 248 -10.43 -8.62 23.41
N LEU A 249 -9.18 -8.80 22.98
CA LEU A 249 -8.82 -9.27 21.64
C LEU A 249 -8.99 -10.80 21.49
N PRO A 250 -9.39 -11.29 20.30
CA PRO A 250 -9.37 -12.72 19.99
C PRO A 250 -8.00 -13.35 20.23
N ASP A 251 -7.96 -14.59 20.75
CA ASP A 251 -6.70 -15.27 21.11
C ASP A 251 -5.74 -15.47 19.93
N ASP A 252 -6.26 -15.52 18.71
CA ASP A 252 -5.53 -15.65 17.45
C ASP A 252 -5.15 -14.30 16.82
N GLU A 253 -5.42 -13.18 17.48
CA GLU A 253 -5.06 -11.85 17.00
C GLU A 253 -3.65 -11.43 17.46
N TRP A 254 -2.81 -11.01 16.52
CA TRP A 254 -1.39 -10.64 16.71
C TRP A 254 -1.13 -9.24 16.14
N PRO A 255 -1.53 -8.18 16.86
CA PRO A 255 -1.50 -6.83 16.32
C PRO A 255 -0.08 -6.29 16.11
N VAL A 256 0.06 -5.33 15.22
CA VAL A 256 1.24 -4.47 15.08
C VAL A 256 1.04 -3.20 15.91
N ILE A 257 1.89 -3.00 16.89
CA ILE A 257 1.93 -1.81 17.75
C ILE A 257 3.11 -0.96 17.31
N PHE A 258 2.83 0.25 16.84
CA PHE A 258 3.86 1.22 16.46
C PHE A 258 4.00 2.31 17.52
N VAL A 259 5.24 2.64 17.83
CA VAL A 259 5.62 3.66 18.81
C VAL A 259 6.64 4.60 18.18
N GLU A 260 6.26 5.87 18.05
CA GLU A 260 7.14 6.93 17.58
C GLU A 260 7.94 7.49 18.78
N GLY A 261 9.26 7.31 18.75
CA GLY A 261 10.20 7.69 19.80
C GLY A 261 10.42 6.59 20.85
N ASP A 262 10.86 7.00 22.04
CA ASP A 262 11.27 6.09 23.11
C ASP A 262 10.08 5.56 23.93
N ILE A 263 10.21 4.36 24.50
CA ILE A 263 9.16 3.79 25.36
C ILE A 263 9.66 2.94 26.52
N ASP A 264 8.97 3.11 27.65
CA ASP A 264 9.04 2.23 28.81
C ASP A 264 8.02 1.09 28.69
N LEU A 265 8.49 -0.13 28.45
CA LEU A 265 7.70 -1.35 28.43
C LEU A 265 7.75 -2.03 29.81
N GLY A 266 6.62 -2.04 30.53
CA GLY A 266 6.53 -2.66 31.85
C GLY A 266 5.23 -3.42 32.03
N ASN A 267 4.92 -3.82 33.25
CA ASN A 267 3.89 -4.81 33.61
C ASN A 267 2.42 -4.48 33.27
N THR A 268 2.17 -3.34 32.63
CA THR A 268 0.85 -2.97 32.10
C THR A 268 0.83 -2.99 30.58
N LYS A 269 1.93 -3.36 29.94
CA LYS A 269 2.12 -3.39 28.49
C LYS A 269 2.41 -4.82 27.99
N ASP A 270 2.15 -5.84 28.80
CA ASP A 270 2.30 -7.24 28.41
C ASP A 270 1.33 -7.59 27.26
N GLY A 271 1.66 -8.61 26.48
CA GLY A 271 0.82 -9.00 25.36
C GLY A 271 1.50 -9.88 24.32
N ARG A 272 1.01 -9.77 23.09
CA ARG A 272 1.51 -10.53 21.93
C ARG A 272 1.45 -9.72 20.64
N GLY A 273 2.23 -10.11 19.64
CA GLY A 273 2.24 -9.47 18.32
C GLY A 273 3.58 -8.89 17.94
N THR A 274 3.55 -7.82 17.15
CA THR A 274 4.74 -7.07 16.75
C THR A 274 4.77 -5.73 17.45
N ILE A 275 5.89 -5.36 18.07
CA ILE A 275 6.16 -4.00 18.52
C ILE A 275 7.22 -3.38 17.61
N ILE A 276 6.95 -2.18 17.12
CA ILE A 276 7.89 -1.37 16.33
C ILE A 276 8.12 -0.07 17.10
N VAL A 277 9.37 0.19 17.50
CA VAL A 277 9.76 1.40 18.23
C VAL A 277 10.84 2.12 17.44
N THR A 278 10.59 3.39 17.10
CA THR A 278 11.58 4.16 16.31
C THR A 278 12.72 4.73 17.16
N GLY A 279 12.57 4.79 18.49
CA GLY A 279 13.61 5.23 19.42
C GLY A 279 14.16 4.09 20.28
N ASP A 280 14.51 4.42 21.53
CA ASP A 280 15.05 3.47 22.50
C ASP A 280 13.93 2.76 23.28
N VAL A 281 14.18 1.50 23.66
CA VAL A 281 13.27 0.72 24.51
C VAL A 281 13.88 0.48 25.88
N THR A 282 13.12 0.81 26.93
CA THR A 282 13.45 0.38 28.29
C THR A 282 12.41 -0.60 28.80
N PHE A 283 12.81 -1.85 29.06
CA PHE A 283 11.98 -2.78 29.82
C PHE A 283 12.09 -2.48 31.30
N THR A 284 10.95 -2.32 31.99
CA THR A 284 10.90 -1.98 33.41
C THR A 284 10.05 -2.96 34.21
N GLY A 285 10.61 -3.46 35.31
CA GLY A 285 9.87 -4.33 36.22
C GLY A 285 9.65 -5.72 35.64
N ALA A 286 8.39 -6.18 35.62
CA ALA A 286 7.99 -7.38 34.90
C ALA A 286 7.45 -6.96 33.53
N PHE A 287 7.85 -7.65 32.47
CA PHE A 287 7.30 -7.46 31.12
C PHE A 287 7.30 -8.80 30.41
N ASP A 288 6.13 -9.22 29.93
CA ASP A 288 5.91 -10.49 29.26
C ASP A 288 5.40 -10.25 27.83
N TRP A 289 6.11 -10.79 26.83
CA TRP A 289 5.77 -10.61 25.42
C TRP A 289 5.91 -11.88 24.60
N GLU A 290 4.92 -12.17 23.77
CA GLU A 290 4.96 -13.24 22.77
C GLU A 290 5.00 -12.62 21.36
N GLY A 291 6.06 -12.83 20.58
CA GLY A 291 6.17 -12.33 19.20
C GLY A 291 7.46 -11.57 18.92
N VAL A 292 7.36 -10.48 18.15
CA VAL A 292 8.54 -9.75 17.63
C VAL A 292 8.60 -8.36 18.24
N ILE A 293 9.81 -7.93 18.62
CA ILE A 293 10.09 -6.54 19.03
C ILE A 293 11.20 -6.00 18.12
N MET A 294 10.91 -4.90 17.42
CA MET A 294 11.84 -4.19 16.54
C MET A 294 12.10 -2.79 17.11
N VAL A 295 13.37 -2.45 17.29
CA VAL A 295 13.81 -1.22 17.94
C VAL A 295 14.84 -0.51 17.06
N GLY A 296 14.58 0.77 16.75
CA GLY A 296 15.49 1.65 16.03
C GLY A 296 16.78 1.87 16.79
N GLY A 297 16.64 2.34 18.03
CA GLY A 297 17.73 2.63 18.94
C GLY A 297 18.20 1.42 19.75
N ASN A 298 18.64 1.68 20.99
CA ASN A 298 19.14 0.65 21.89
C ASN A 298 18.03 0.10 22.79
N MET A 299 18.37 -0.97 23.51
CA MET A 299 17.47 -1.66 24.42
C MET A 299 18.10 -1.75 25.81
N GLU A 300 17.38 -1.28 26.83
CA GLU A 300 17.75 -1.46 28.24
C GLU A 300 16.76 -2.39 28.95
N ALA A 301 17.23 -3.47 29.57
CA ALA A 301 16.37 -4.42 30.28
C ALA A 301 16.55 -4.35 31.81
N ASN A 302 15.60 -3.69 32.46
CA ASN A 302 15.54 -3.56 33.92
C ASN A 302 14.46 -4.48 34.52
N GLY A 303 14.85 -5.29 35.52
CA GLY A 303 13.93 -6.20 36.21
C GLY A 303 13.93 -7.62 35.65
N ASN A 304 12.76 -8.26 35.64
CA ASN A 304 12.57 -9.63 35.17
C ASN A 304 11.67 -9.60 33.92
N ASN A 305 12.23 -9.85 32.75
CA ASN A 305 11.49 -9.76 31.48
C ASN A 305 11.45 -11.14 30.84
N SER A 306 10.31 -11.52 30.28
CA SER A 306 10.11 -12.76 29.53
C SER A 306 9.62 -12.44 28.13
N ILE A 307 10.48 -12.69 27.14
CA ILE A 307 10.17 -12.49 25.73
C ILE A 307 10.29 -13.84 25.05
N GLU A 308 9.17 -14.33 24.53
CA GLU A 308 9.07 -15.54 23.73
C GLU A 308 8.84 -15.16 22.26
N GLY A 309 9.87 -15.33 21.43
CA GLY A 309 9.86 -14.89 20.04
C GLY A 309 11.21 -14.30 19.63
N ALA A 310 11.25 -13.06 19.14
CA ALA A 310 12.51 -12.45 18.69
C ALA A 310 12.59 -10.96 18.98
N VAL A 311 13.80 -10.50 19.30
CA VAL A 311 14.09 -9.07 19.48
C VAL A 311 15.17 -8.63 18.49
N ILE A 312 14.93 -7.50 17.83
CA ILE A 312 15.88 -6.89 16.89
C ILE A 312 16.08 -5.43 17.29
N THR A 313 17.31 -5.03 17.56
CA THR A 313 17.65 -3.68 18.04
C THR A 313 18.76 -3.06 17.21
N GLY A 314 18.86 -1.73 17.24
CA GLY A 314 19.84 -1.00 16.44
C GLY A 314 19.50 -0.93 14.95
N LEU A 315 18.20 -0.92 14.61
CA LEU A 315 17.75 -0.83 13.23
C LEU A 315 18.04 0.54 12.59
N ASP A 316 18.23 1.61 13.37
CA ASP A 316 18.58 2.95 12.85
C ASP A 316 19.97 2.98 12.18
N ILE A 317 20.80 1.94 12.38
CA ILE A 317 22.02 1.74 11.61
C ILE A 317 21.70 1.65 10.10
N LEU A 318 20.55 1.09 9.71
CA LEU A 318 20.09 1.05 8.32
C LEU A 318 19.82 2.44 7.74
N LEU A 319 19.48 3.41 8.60
CA LEU A 319 19.29 4.82 8.23
C LEU A 319 20.62 5.60 8.25
N GLY A 320 21.73 4.94 8.57
CA GLY A 320 23.05 5.54 8.69
C GLY A 320 23.29 6.25 10.03
N GLU A 321 22.45 5.98 11.03
CA GLU A 321 22.60 6.55 12.37
C GLU A 321 23.55 5.72 13.24
N SER A 322 24.09 6.36 14.28
CA SER A 322 24.86 5.67 15.31
C SER A 322 23.94 5.28 16.46
N VAL A 323 23.95 4.00 16.82
CA VAL A 323 23.17 3.47 17.93
C VAL A 323 24.11 3.05 19.06
N ASP A 324 23.73 3.34 20.30
CA ASP A 324 24.46 2.92 21.50
C ASP A 324 24.26 1.42 21.79
N GLU A 325 25.17 0.84 22.58
CA GLU A 325 25.08 -0.57 22.98
C GLU A 325 23.83 -0.84 23.84
N SER A 326 23.15 -1.96 23.59
CA SER A 326 22.02 -2.43 24.41
C SER A 326 22.51 -3.04 25.73
N ASP A 327 21.82 -2.82 26.85
CA ASP A 327 22.19 -3.34 28.18
C ASP A 327 21.06 -4.17 28.79
N LEU A 328 21.29 -5.48 28.97
CA LEU A 328 20.34 -6.39 29.64
C LEU A 328 20.40 -6.34 31.18
N GLY A 329 21.28 -5.50 31.72
CA GLY A 329 21.46 -5.26 33.13
C GLY A 329 21.81 -6.53 33.89
N SER A 330 21.43 -6.55 35.17
CA SER A 330 21.56 -7.71 36.06
C SER A 330 20.21 -8.39 36.30
N GLY A 331 20.23 -9.59 36.88
CA GLY A 331 19.03 -10.36 37.18
C GLY A 331 18.71 -11.43 36.14
N THR A 332 17.57 -12.09 36.33
CA THR A 332 17.08 -13.18 35.48
C THR A 332 16.24 -12.58 34.36
N LYS A 333 16.73 -12.70 33.13
CA LYS A 333 16.03 -12.32 31.91
C LYS A 333 15.73 -13.58 31.10
N THR A 334 14.61 -13.65 30.42
CA THR A 334 14.28 -14.75 29.53
C THR A 334 14.03 -14.17 28.14
N PHE A 335 14.92 -14.45 27.21
CA PHE A 335 14.73 -14.24 25.78
C PHE A 335 14.80 -15.63 25.15
N GLN A 336 13.65 -16.16 24.78
CA GLN A 336 13.51 -17.52 24.26
C GLN A 336 12.96 -17.43 22.85
N TYR A 337 13.69 -18.01 21.89
CA TYR A 337 13.20 -18.05 20.52
C TYR A 337 11.96 -18.95 20.40
N ASN A 338 10.95 -18.46 19.70
CA ASN A 338 9.73 -19.19 19.38
C ASN A 338 9.34 -18.89 17.94
N SER A 339 9.56 -19.83 17.03
CA SER A 339 9.37 -19.60 15.59
C SER A 339 7.91 -19.39 15.23
N CYS A 340 6.97 -20.04 15.93
CA CYS A 340 5.56 -19.87 15.66
C CYS A 340 5.06 -18.48 16.06
N TYR A 341 5.42 -17.98 17.24
CA TYR A 341 5.05 -16.62 17.65
C TYR A 341 5.66 -15.56 16.74
N VAL A 342 6.90 -15.77 16.28
CA VAL A 342 7.53 -14.91 15.27
C VAL A 342 6.73 -14.91 13.96
N GLN A 343 6.31 -16.08 13.49
CA GLN A 343 5.51 -16.19 12.27
C GLN A 343 4.18 -15.46 12.41
N ARG A 344 3.45 -15.69 13.51
CA ARG A 344 2.17 -15.02 13.79
C ARG A 344 2.29 -13.51 13.87
N ALA A 345 3.29 -13.02 14.60
CA ALA A 345 3.56 -11.60 14.72
C ALA A 345 3.91 -10.96 13.36
N ALA A 346 4.66 -11.67 12.52
CA ALA A 346 5.12 -11.12 11.25
C ALA A 346 4.06 -11.14 10.13
N GLU A 347 3.01 -11.96 10.22
CA GLU A 347 1.92 -11.99 9.24
C GLU A 347 1.31 -10.60 9.01
N HIS A 348 1.10 -9.80 10.07
CA HIS A 348 0.49 -8.47 9.96
C HIS A 348 1.43 -7.37 9.45
N ILE A 349 2.74 -7.48 9.70
CA ILE A 349 3.75 -6.60 9.07
C ILE A 349 3.65 -6.72 7.53
N THR A 350 3.28 -7.90 7.04
CA THR A 350 3.19 -8.21 5.61
C THR A 350 1.83 -8.03 4.97
N ALA A 351 0.78 -7.87 5.78
CA ALA A 351 -0.59 -7.73 5.29
C ALA A 351 -0.73 -6.47 4.41
N ASN A 352 0.02 -5.41 4.70
CA ASN A 352 0.06 -4.18 3.87
C ASN A 352 0.88 -4.30 2.58
N LEU A 353 1.64 -5.38 2.40
CA LEU A 353 2.30 -5.72 1.13
C LEU A 353 1.47 -6.70 0.28
N SER A 354 0.36 -7.21 0.83
CA SER A 354 -0.57 -8.08 0.11
C SER A 354 -1.53 -7.22 -0.70
N GLY A 355 -1.42 -7.31 -2.02
CA GLY A 355 -2.24 -6.48 -2.89
C GLY A 355 -2.15 -6.88 -4.35
N MET A 356 -2.96 -6.22 -5.16
CA MET A 356 -2.90 -6.41 -6.60
C MET A 356 -1.84 -5.52 -7.22
N ALA A 357 -0.84 -6.15 -7.84
CA ALA A 357 0.15 -5.47 -8.65
C ALA A 357 -0.19 -5.58 -10.14
N LEU A 358 -0.19 -4.46 -10.88
CA LEU A 358 -0.34 -4.47 -12.33
C LEU A 358 0.87 -5.10 -13.02
N VAL A 359 0.64 -5.98 -13.98
CA VAL A 359 1.70 -6.51 -14.84
C VAL A 359 2.12 -5.40 -15.82
N PRO A 360 3.39 -4.96 -15.79
CA PRO A 360 3.86 -3.87 -16.66
C PRO A 360 3.60 -4.16 -18.14
N GLY A 361 3.08 -3.17 -18.86
CA GLY A 361 2.80 -3.28 -20.30
C GLY A 361 1.56 -4.11 -20.66
N SER A 362 0.77 -4.57 -19.68
CA SER A 362 -0.49 -5.30 -19.93
C SER A 362 -1.70 -4.39 -20.16
N TRP A 363 -1.56 -3.09 -19.87
CA TRP A 363 -2.64 -2.11 -20.01
C TRP A 363 -3.07 -1.95 -21.47
N SER A 364 -4.38 -1.95 -21.72
CA SER A 364 -4.95 -1.63 -23.03
C SER A 364 -6.38 -1.11 -22.91
N GLU A 365 -6.74 -0.22 -23.84
CA GLU A 365 -8.14 0.18 -24.08
C GLU A 365 -8.87 -0.89 -24.89
N GLU A 366 -10.14 -1.16 -24.54
CA GLU A 366 -11.04 -2.01 -25.31
C GLU A 366 -11.79 -1.14 -26.33
N ILE A 367 -11.56 -1.38 -27.63
CA ILE A 367 -12.13 -0.63 -28.75
C ILE A 367 -13.58 -1.05 -29.03
#